data_AF-A0A8J6BRN0-F1
#
_entry.id   AF-A0A8J6BRN0-F1
#
_cell.length_a   1.000
_cell.length_b   1.000
_cell.length_c   1.000
_cell.angle_alpha   90.00
_cell.angle_beta   90.00
_cell.angle_gamma   90.00
#
_symmetry.space_group_name_H-M   'P 1'
#
loop_
_entity.id
_entity.type
_entity.pdbx_description
1 polymer ?
#
loop_
_entity_poly.entity_id
_entity_poly.type
_entity_poly.pdbx_seq_one_letter_code
_entity_poly.pdbx_strand_id
1 'polypeptide(L)'
;MPEVQPLVSEFVLKLKRRKVEGSHAVARQTAELLRSVVSQHRMGSTNQAVALADAVRAVGEQLIAANPVELAVGNIVRRVLHIIKEEDISSTAVGIEGLSATADSDDEYDSANDDHPTLSAVVLAAHARNALRAPSLQTLLEDIPVNTALSRSASSTGDSDGKSGDKSSKARKLKHDVIAAIGDLIEEIDTCYDQISEQAVEHIHQK
;
A
#
# COMPACT_ATOMS: atom_id res chain seq x y z
N MET A 1 13.39 -0.61 -14.10
CA MET A 1 12.17 -0.22 -14.85
C MET A 1 12.59 0.62 -16.05
N PRO A 2 12.99 0.03 -17.18
CA PRO A 2 13.55 0.80 -18.30
C PRO A 2 12.51 1.65 -19.05
N GLU A 3 11.22 1.25 -19.09
CA GLU A 3 10.18 1.97 -19.86
C GLU A 3 9.55 3.18 -19.13
N VAL A 4 9.53 3.21 -17.79
CA VAL A 4 8.96 4.31 -17.00
C VAL A 4 9.92 5.49 -16.87
N GLN A 5 11.23 5.23 -16.92
CA GLN A 5 12.28 6.23 -16.68
C GLN A 5 12.23 7.44 -17.62
N PRO A 6 11.92 7.31 -18.93
CA PRO A 6 11.71 8.44 -19.81
C PRO A 6 10.56 9.36 -19.35
N LEU A 7 9.43 8.81 -18.92
CA LEU A 7 8.27 9.57 -18.45
C LEU A 7 8.60 10.35 -17.16
N VAL A 8 9.29 9.70 -16.22
CA VAL A 8 9.76 10.35 -14.98
C VAL A 8 10.73 11.47 -15.32
N SER A 9 11.70 11.23 -16.20
CA SER A 9 12.68 12.23 -16.62
C SER A 9 12.04 13.43 -17.32
N GLU A 10 11.04 13.18 -18.18
CA GLU A 10 10.26 14.22 -18.83
C GLU A 10 9.52 15.08 -17.81
N PHE A 11 8.84 14.46 -16.84
CA PHE A 11 8.11 15.19 -15.81
C PHE A 11 9.05 15.97 -14.87
N VAL A 12 10.19 15.41 -14.50
CA VAL A 12 11.27 16.14 -13.78
C VAL A 12 11.70 17.38 -14.56
N LEU A 13 11.89 17.28 -15.87
CA LEU A 13 12.24 18.42 -16.72
C LEU A 13 11.11 19.45 -16.78
N LYS A 14 9.84 19.02 -16.81
CA LYS A 14 8.67 19.91 -16.75
C LYS A 14 8.63 20.69 -15.43
N LEU A 15 8.86 20.02 -14.30
CA LEU A 15 8.91 20.64 -12.96
C LEU A 15 10.06 21.64 -12.85
N LYS A 16 11.28 21.26 -13.25
CA LYS A 16 12.47 22.15 -13.20
C LYS A 16 12.32 23.39 -14.07
N ARG A 17 11.68 23.25 -15.23
CA ARG A 17 11.46 24.34 -16.20
C ARG A 17 10.17 25.12 -15.96
N ARG A 18 9.42 24.81 -14.88
CA ARG A 18 8.13 25.45 -14.58
C ARG A 18 7.13 25.39 -15.75
N LYS A 19 7.13 24.27 -16.47
CA LYS A 19 6.15 24.03 -17.55
C LYS A 19 4.81 23.54 -17.04
N VAL A 20 4.80 23.01 -15.82
CA VAL A 20 3.62 22.59 -15.08
C VAL A 20 3.69 23.33 -13.75
N GLU A 21 2.71 24.19 -13.51
CA GLU A 21 2.60 25.01 -12.32
C GLU A 21 1.18 24.87 -11.75
N GLY A 22 1.04 25.16 -10.46
CA GLY A 22 -0.23 25.12 -9.76
C GLY A 22 -0.52 23.74 -9.16
N SER A 23 -1.05 23.76 -7.94
CA SER A 23 -1.27 22.57 -7.12
C SER A 23 -2.11 21.51 -7.82
N HIS A 24 -3.20 21.91 -8.50
CA HIS A 24 -4.11 20.99 -9.18
C HIS A 24 -3.44 20.25 -10.35
N ALA A 25 -2.83 20.98 -11.29
CA ALA A 25 -2.18 20.39 -12.46
C ALA A 25 -0.99 19.51 -12.08
N VAL A 26 -0.21 19.94 -11.09
CA VAL A 26 0.93 19.19 -10.55
C VAL A 26 0.45 17.92 -9.83
N ALA A 27 -0.59 18.01 -9.00
CA ALA A 27 -1.14 16.87 -8.27
C ALA A 27 -1.64 15.79 -9.23
N ARG A 28 -2.45 16.18 -10.21
CA ARG A 28 -3.01 15.27 -11.21
C ARG A 28 -1.92 14.56 -12.03
N GLN A 29 -0.98 15.29 -12.61
CA GLN A 29 0.10 14.68 -13.39
C GLN A 29 1.00 13.78 -12.55
N THR A 30 1.23 14.14 -11.27
CA THR A 30 1.97 13.29 -10.34
C THR A 30 1.23 11.98 -10.10
N ALA A 31 -0.08 12.01 -9.87
CA ALA A 31 -0.90 10.81 -9.67
C ALA A 31 -0.93 9.92 -10.93
N GLU A 32 -1.10 10.50 -12.13
CA GLU A 32 -1.07 9.78 -13.40
C GLU A 32 0.28 9.09 -13.65
N LEU A 33 1.39 9.78 -13.35
CA LEU A 33 2.74 9.21 -13.45
C LEU A 33 2.92 8.05 -12.47
N LEU A 34 2.54 8.22 -11.20
CA LEU A 34 2.65 7.15 -10.19
C LEU A 34 1.76 5.95 -10.53
N ARG A 35 0.56 6.17 -11.07
CA ARG A 35 -0.30 5.09 -11.59
C ARG A 35 0.40 4.30 -12.70
N SER A 36 1.10 4.99 -13.60
CA SER A 36 1.90 4.38 -14.67
C SER A 36 3.09 3.58 -14.14
N VAL A 37 3.78 4.12 -13.13
CA VAL A 37 4.87 3.44 -12.41
C VAL A 37 4.38 2.12 -11.80
N VAL A 38 3.25 2.15 -11.10
CA VAL A 38 2.64 0.96 -10.48
C VAL A 38 2.24 -0.07 -11.53
N SER A 39 1.59 0.37 -12.62
CA SER A 39 1.15 -0.51 -13.70
C SER A 39 2.30 -1.30 -14.34
N GLN A 40 3.40 -0.62 -14.63
CA GLN A 40 4.59 -1.17 -15.27
C GLN A 40 5.52 -1.92 -14.30
N HIS A 41 5.29 -1.83 -12.98
CA HIS A 41 6.08 -2.55 -12.00
C HIS A 41 5.90 -4.07 -12.16
N ARG A 42 7.04 -4.80 -12.19
CA ARG A 42 7.06 -6.26 -12.27
C ARG A 42 6.85 -6.83 -10.88
N MET A 43 5.74 -7.55 -10.70
CA MET A 43 5.40 -8.17 -9.41
C MET A 43 6.29 -9.40 -9.15
N GLY A 44 7.06 -9.37 -8.06
CA GLY A 44 7.79 -10.52 -7.53
C GLY A 44 6.91 -11.42 -6.63
N SER A 45 7.45 -12.54 -6.13
CA SER A 45 6.67 -13.48 -5.30
C SER A 45 6.57 -13.10 -3.82
N THR A 46 7.46 -12.23 -3.33
CA THR A 46 7.63 -11.94 -1.89
C THR A 46 7.75 -10.43 -1.66
N ASN A 47 7.13 -9.91 -0.59
CA ASN A 47 7.19 -8.50 -0.14
C ASN A 47 6.80 -7.47 -1.21
N GLN A 48 5.64 -7.69 -1.83
CA GLN A 48 5.21 -6.98 -3.03
C GLN A 48 4.83 -5.52 -2.76
N ALA A 49 4.10 -5.27 -1.67
CA ALA A 49 3.75 -3.92 -1.25
C ALA A 49 5.00 -3.10 -0.93
N VAL A 50 5.99 -3.70 -0.26
CA VAL A 50 7.27 -3.04 0.05
C VAL A 50 8.02 -2.69 -1.23
N ALA A 51 8.17 -3.64 -2.16
CA ALA A 51 8.84 -3.39 -3.44
C ALA A 51 8.14 -2.31 -4.28
N LEU A 52 6.80 -2.27 -4.24
CA LEU A 52 6.00 -1.26 -4.92
C LEU A 52 6.15 0.11 -4.25
N ALA A 53 6.09 0.15 -2.91
CA ALA A 53 6.28 1.36 -2.12
C ALA A 53 7.68 1.95 -2.31
N ASP A 54 8.73 1.13 -2.37
CA ASP A 54 10.09 1.58 -2.64
C ASP A 54 10.25 2.15 -4.04
N ALA A 55 9.60 1.54 -5.04
CA ALA A 55 9.58 2.08 -6.40
C ALA A 55 8.89 3.45 -6.48
N VAL A 56 7.75 3.61 -5.81
CA VAL A 56 7.04 4.89 -5.72
C VAL A 56 7.84 5.93 -4.93
N ARG A 57 8.47 5.53 -3.82
CA ARG A 57 9.33 6.41 -3.01
C ARG A 57 10.51 6.93 -3.82
N ALA A 58 11.20 6.06 -4.55
CA ALA A 58 12.36 6.45 -5.37
C ALA A 58 11.98 7.46 -6.46
N VAL A 59 10.83 7.27 -7.13
CA VAL A 59 10.32 8.25 -8.10
C VAL A 59 9.91 9.54 -7.40
N GLY A 60 9.19 9.45 -6.28
CA GLY A 60 8.74 10.60 -5.51
C GLY A 60 9.89 11.49 -5.02
N GLU A 61 10.97 10.90 -4.52
CA GLU A 61 12.18 11.63 -4.11
C GLU A 61 12.78 12.43 -5.27
N GLN A 62 12.84 11.85 -6.47
CA GLN A 62 13.32 12.55 -7.67
C GLN A 62 12.41 13.73 -8.06
N LEU A 63 11.09 13.55 -7.99
CA LEU A 63 10.13 14.61 -8.31
C LEU A 63 10.18 15.75 -7.28
N ILE A 64 10.24 15.43 -5.99
CA ILE A 64 10.32 16.42 -4.91
C ILE A 64 11.64 17.20 -5.01
N ALA A 65 12.75 16.51 -5.28
CA ALA A 65 14.05 17.17 -5.47
C ALA A 65 14.08 18.08 -6.72
N ALA A 66 13.22 17.81 -7.73
CA ALA A 66 13.12 18.64 -8.93
C ALA A 66 12.51 20.02 -8.63
N ASN A 67 11.54 20.09 -7.72
CA ASN A 67 10.95 21.34 -7.25
C ASN A 67 10.38 21.20 -5.82
N PRO A 68 11.18 21.47 -4.77
CA PRO A 68 10.76 21.24 -3.38
C PRO A 68 9.69 22.23 -2.88
N VAL A 69 9.45 23.33 -3.61
CA VAL A 69 8.44 24.35 -3.26
C VAL A 69 7.04 23.89 -3.66
N GLU A 70 6.92 23.03 -4.67
CA GLU A 70 5.64 22.47 -5.11
C GLU A 70 5.21 21.29 -4.22
N LEU A 71 4.62 21.63 -3.07
CA LEU A 71 4.23 20.67 -2.03
C LEU A 71 3.19 19.62 -2.50
N ALA A 72 2.43 19.94 -3.55
CA ALA A 72 1.44 19.03 -4.14
C ALA A 72 2.07 17.69 -4.56
N VAL A 73 3.28 17.71 -5.13
CA VAL A 73 4.02 16.48 -5.50
C VAL A 73 4.20 15.58 -4.29
N GLY A 74 4.75 16.13 -3.21
CA GLY A 74 5.02 15.38 -1.98
C GLY A 74 3.75 14.87 -1.31
N ASN A 75 2.66 15.65 -1.35
CA ASN A 75 1.37 15.24 -0.80
C ASN A 75 0.78 14.04 -1.55
N ILE A 76 0.79 14.07 -2.89
CA ILE A 76 0.32 12.95 -3.71
C ILE A 76 1.20 11.71 -3.51
N VAL A 77 2.52 11.85 -3.49
CA VAL A 77 3.43 10.72 -3.22
C VAL A 77 3.10 10.06 -1.87
N ARG A 78 2.93 10.86 -0.81
CA ARG A 78 2.55 10.35 0.52
C ARG A 78 1.19 9.65 0.51
N ARG A 79 0.19 10.21 -0.18
CA ARG A 79 -1.14 9.60 -0.30
C ARG A 79 -1.07 8.26 -1.03
N VAL A 80 -0.33 8.16 -2.13
CA VAL A 80 -0.14 6.90 -2.87
C VAL A 80 0.58 5.85 -2.04
N LEU A 81 1.62 6.22 -1.28
CA LEU A 81 2.28 5.30 -0.35
C LEU A 81 1.33 4.78 0.73
N HIS A 82 0.40 5.62 1.20
CA HIS A 82 -0.63 5.21 2.14
C HIS A 82 -1.62 4.24 1.50
N ILE A 83 -2.12 4.54 0.29
CA ILE A 83 -2.99 3.64 -0.49
C ILE A 83 -2.35 2.25 -0.63
N ILE A 84 -1.08 2.16 -1.00
CA ILE A 84 -0.38 0.87 -1.11
C ILE A 84 -0.42 0.10 0.21
N LYS A 85 -0.22 0.79 1.34
CA LYS A 85 -0.25 0.17 2.67
C LYS A 85 -1.66 -0.29 3.04
N GLU A 86 -2.69 0.52 2.77
CA GLU A 86 -4.09 0.19 3.02
C GLU A 86 -4.53 -1.05 2.23
N GLU A 87 -4.20 -1.11 0.94
CA GLU A 87 -4.58 -2.24 0.07
C GLU A 87 -3.84 -3.54 0.42
N ASP A 88 -2.60 -3.46 0.90
CA ASP A 88 -1.84 -4.64 1.36
C ASP A 88 -2.43 -5.23 2.64
N ILE A 89 -2.82 -4.35 3.58
CA ILE A 89 -3.50 -4.76 4.82
C ILE A 89 -4.89 -5.34 4.49
N SER A 90 -5.66 -4.68 3.63
CA SER A 90 -6.98 -5.15 3.18
C SER A 90 -6.88 -6.53 2.50
N SER A 91 -5.93 -6.69 1.58
CA SER A 91 -5.65 -7.97 0.91
C SER A 91 -5.26 -9.09 1.88
N THR A 92 -4.50 -8.76 2.92
CA THR A 92 -4.07 -9.71 3.95
C THR A 92 -5.23 -10.08 4.89
N ALA A 93 -6.04 -9.10 5.30
CA ALA A 93 -7.20 -9.30 6.17
C ALA A 93 -8.26 -10.20 5.52
N VAL A 94 -8.59 -9.95 4.25
CA VAL A 94 -9.51 -10.82 3.47
C VAL A 94 -8.94 -12.24 3.33
N GLY A 95 -7.63 -12.38 3.23
CA GLY A 95 -6.96 -13.68 3.24
C GLY A 95 -7.14 -14.45 4.54
N ILE A 96 -7.31 -13.78 5.68
CA ILE A 96 -7.49 -14.42 7.00
C ILE A 96 -8.97 -14.79 7.21
N GLU A 97 -9.90 -13.93 6.82
CA GLU A 97 -11.35 -14.18 6.95
C GLU A 97 -11.79 -15.40 6.12
N GLY A 98 -11.19 -15.61 4.94
CA GLY A 98 -11.43 -16.81 4.12
C GLY A 98 -10.91 -18.13 4.71
N LEU A 99 -9.97 -18.10 5.67
CA LEU A 99 -9.52 -19.30 6.40
C LEU A 99 -10.34 -19.55 7.68
N SER A 100 -11.04 -18.55 8.21
CA SER A 100 -11.90 -18.70 9.39
C SER A 100 -13.20 -19.45 9.09
N ALA A 101 -13.61 -19.53 7.82
CA ALA A 101 -14.89 -20.12 7.40
C ALA A 101 -14.82 -21.65 7.15
N THR A 102 -13.67 -22.30 7.31
CA THR A 102 -13.50 -23.75 7.08
C THR A 102 -13.27 -24.56 8.36
N ALA A 103 -13.47 -23.98 9.54
CA ALA A 103 -13.30 -24.65 10.84
C ALA A 103 -14.61 -25.21 11.42
N ASP A 104 -15.53 -25.65 10.56
CA ASP A 104 -16.72 -26.42 10.95
C ASP A 104 -16.61 -27.82 10.30
N SER A 105 -15.74 -28.64 10.88
CA SER A 105 -15.74 -30.09 10.65
C SER A 105 -15.53 -30.75 11.99
N ASP A 106 -16.64 -31.23 12.55
CA ASP A 106 -16.73 -32.16 13.65
C ASP A 106 -15.93 -33.43 13.31
N ASP A 107 -14.73 -33.57 13.85
CA ASP A 107 -14.07 -34.86 14.01
C ASP A 107 -13.22 -34.83 15.30
N GLU A 108 -13.80 -35.33 16.39
CA GLU A 108 -13.10 -35.56 17.66
C GLU A 108 -12.13 -36.75 17.50
N TYR A 109 -10.85 -36.47 17.24
CA TYR A 109 -9.76 -37.40 17.56
C TYR A 109 -8.57 -36.66 18.17
N ASP A 110 -8.30 -37.02 19.42
CA ASP A 110 -7.18 -36.59 20.26
C ASP A 110 -5.83 -36.95 19.64
N SER A 111 -5.00 -35.93 19.34
CA SER A 111 -3.55 -36.10 19.23
C SER A 111 -2.83 -34.81 19.59
N ALA A 112 -2.20 -34.86 20.75
CA ALA A 112 -1.26 -33.89 21.27
C ALA A 112 -0.01 -33.77 20.38
N ASN A 113 0.47 -32.53 20.29
CA ASN A 113 1.75 -32.04 19.75
C ASN A 113 1.75 -31.62 18.27
N ASP A 114 1.43 -30.34 18.04
CA ASP A 114 1.96 -29.60 16.90
C ASP A 114 2.58 -28.27 17.38
N ASP A 115 3.87 -28.31 17.70
CA ASP A 115 4.73 -27.13 17.87
C ASP A 115 5.06 -26.55 16.47
N HIS A 116 4.11 -25.83 15.87
CA HIS A 116 4.33 -25.07 14.64
C HIS A 116 4.80 -23.64 14.97
N PRO A 117 5.98 -23.17 14.50
CA PRO A 117 6.41 -21.78 14.65
C PRO A 117 5.82 -20.91 13.52
N THR A 118 4.52 -21.07 13.26
CA THR A 118 3.75 -20.13 12.45
C THR A 118 3.12 -19.16 13.44
N LEU A 119 3.45 -17.86 13.36
CA LEU A 119 2.78 -16.84 14.17
C LEU A 119 1.27 -17.08 14.09
N SER A 120 0.64 -17.37 15.24
CA SER A 120 -0.76 -17.78 15.32
C SER A 120 -1.63 -16.83 14.48
N ALA A 121 -2.62 -17.37 13.76
CA ALA A 121 -3.55 -16.57 12.95
C ALA A 121 -4.16 -15.41 13.77
N VAL A 122 -4.30 -15.59 15.08
CA VAL A 122 -4.70 -14.56 16.05
C VAL A 122 -3.71 -13.40 16.11
N VAL A 123 -2.41 -13.68 16.14
CA VAL A 123 -1.33 -12.67 16.15
C VAL A 123 -1.32 -11.91 14.84
N LEU A 124 -1.42 -12.60 13.69
CA LEU A 124 -1.49 -11.95 12.38
C LEU A 124 -2.76 -11.08 12.23
N ALA A 125 -3.90 -11.56 12.73
CA ALA A 125 -5.15 -10.78 12.76
C ALA A 125 -5.05 -9.57 13.70
N ALA A 126 -4.37 -9.72 14.84
CA ALA A 126 -4.11 -8.60 15.76
C ALA A 126 -3.22 -7.55 15.11
N HIS A 127 -2.16 -7.96 14.40
CA HIS A 127 -1.28 -7.04 13.65
C HIS A 127 -2.03 -6.31 12.53
N ALA A 128 -2.90 -7.01 11.78
CA ALA A 128 -3.74 -6.37 10.76
C ALA A 128 -4.70 -5.32 11.37
N ARG A 129 -5.31 -5.63 12.52
CA ARG A 129 -6.15 -4.68 13.27
C ARG A 129 -5.35 -3.49 13.79
N ASN A 130 -4.14 -3.72 14.29
CA ASN A 130 -3.27 -2.67 14.81
C ASN A 130 -2.75 -1.76 13.68
N ALA A 131 -2.47 -2.33 12.50
CA ALA A 131 -2.02 -1.59 11.32
C ALA A 131 -3.08 -0.62 10.75
N LEU A 132 -4.37 -0.89 10.99
CA LEU A 132 -5.50 -0.01 10.65
C LEU A 132 -5.82 1.01 11.76
N ARG A 133 -5.20 0.89 12.94
CA ARG A 133 -5.45 1.78 14.07
C ARG A 133 -4.58 3.02 13.96
N ALA A 134 -5.12 4.16 14.40
CA ALA A 134 -4.39 5.42 14.42
C ALA A 134 -3.07 5.26 15.21
N PRO A 135 -1.95 5.80 14.71
CA PRO A 135 -0.67 5.70 15.39
C PRO A 135 -0.78 6.33 16.78
N SER A 136 -0.77 5.48 17.79
CA SER A 136 -0.83 5.86 19.19
C SER A 136 0.36 5.25 19.92
N LEU A 137 0.75 5.87 21.03
CA LEU A 137 1.82 5.33 21.88
C LEU A 137 1.50 3.87 22.27
N GLN A 138 0.23 3.57 22.55
CA GLN A 138 -0.24 2.24 22.93
C GLN A 138 0.03 1.21 21.83
N THR A 139 -0.41 1.49 20.60
CA THR A 139 -0.17 0.65 19.40
C THR A 139 1.33 0.39 19.19
N LEU A 140 2.17 1.41 19.33
CA LEU A 140 3.62 1.28 19.13
C LEU A 140 4.32 0.45 20.23
N LEU A 141 3.82 0.49 21.46
CA LEU A 141 4.36 -0.33 22.55
C LEU A 141 3.89 -1.79 22.47
N GLU A 142 2.67 -2.02 21.97
CA GLU A 142 2.12 -3.36 21.76
C GLU A 142 2.81 -4.09 20.58
N ASP A 143 3.24 -3.35 19.55
CA ASP A 143 4.00 -3.88 18.41
C ASP A 143 5.49 -4.15 18.73
N ILE A 144 5.98 -3.85 19.94
CA ILE A 144 7.32 -4.27 20.37
C ILE A 144 7.26 -5.78 20.61
N PRO A 145 7.90 -6.62 19.77
CA PRO A 145 7.93 -8.05 20.03
C PRO A 145 8.66 -8.24 21.36
N VAL A 146 7.94 -8.73 22.38
CA VAL A 146 8.55 -9.20 23.62
C VAL A 146 9.53 -10.30 23.21
N ASN A 147 10.82 -10.00 23.34
CA ASN A 147 11.91 -10.94 23.08
C ASN A 147 11.75 -12.17 23.97
N THR A 148 11.04 -13.19 23.49
CA THR A 148 11.21 -14.57 23.95
C THR A 148 12.46 -15.11 23.28
N ALA A 149 13.61 -14.60 23.69
CA ALA A 149 14.86 -15.27 23.43
C ALA A 149 14.87 -16.55 24.26
N LEU A 150 14.93 -17.72 23.61
CA LEU A 150 15.86 -18.82 23.90
C LEU A 150 15.62 -20.02 22.96
N SER A 151 16.57 -20.19 22.03
CA SER A 151 17.13 -21.46 21.53
C SER A 151 16.22 -22.43 20.73
N ARG A 152 16.59 -22.72 19.47
CA ARG A 152 17.53 -23.81 19.09
C ARG A 152 17.60 -23.98 17.56
N SER A 153 18.81 -24.22 17.11
CA SER A 153 19.22 -24.77 15.83
C SER A 153 18.46 -26.03 15.42
N ALA A 154 17.94 -26.09 14.19
CA ALA A 154 18.05 -27.25 13.30
C ALA A 154 17.56 -26.88 11.89
N SER A 155 18.40 -27.20 10.92
CA SER A 155 18.06 -27.35 9.52
C SER A 155 16.85 -28.26 9.33
N SER A 156 15.86 -27.83 8.56
CA SER A 156 14.89 -28.72 7.94
C SER A 156 14.61 -28.26 6.52
N THR A 157 15.30 -28.92 5.58
CA THR A 157 14.88 -29.10 4.20
C THR A 157 13.49 -29.73 4.20
N GLY A 158 12.47 -28.89 3.99
CA GLY A 158 11.10 -29.31 3.74
C GLY A 158 10.66 -28.72 2.41
N ASP A 159 10.74 -29.51 1.34
CA ASP A 159 10.09 -29.23 0.07
C ASP A 159 8.59 -29.07 0.32
N SER A 160 8.10 -27.84 0.23
CA SER A 160 6.68 -27.53 0.17
C SER A 160 6.33 -27.33 -1.29
N ASP A 161 6.28 -28.44 -2.02
CA ASP A 161 5.73 -28.48 -3.37
C ASP A 161 4.22 -28.21 -3.29
N GLY A 162 3.79 -27.11 -3.93
CA GLY A 162 2.38 -26.92 -4.29
C GLY A 162 1.64 -25.74 -3.66
N LYS A 163 2.07 -24.48 -3.88
CA LYS A 163 1.14 -23.34 -4.13
C LYS A 163 1.82 -22.05 -4.63
N SER A 164 2.53 -22.14 -5.76
CA SER A 164 3.05 -20.95 -6.45
C SER A 164 1.93 -20.04 -7.01
N GLY A 165 0.78 -20.63 -7.37
CA GLY A 165 -0.36 -19.91 -7.94
C GLY A 165 -1.00 -18.85 -7.02
N ASP A 166 -1.17 -19.16 -5.73
CA ASP A 166 -1.89 -18.31 -4.79
C ASP A 166 -1.14 -17.01 -4.42
N LYS A 167 0.19 -17.01 -4.49
CA LYS A 167 1.00 -15.80 -4.25
C LYS A 167 1.01 -14.87 -5.46
N SER A 168 1.05 -15.43 -6.66
CA SER A 168 0.97 -14.65 -7.91
C SER A 168 -0.42 -14.10 -8.19
N SER A 169 -1.49 -14.69 -7.64
CA SER A 169 -2.85 -14.11 -7.76
C SER A 169 -3.01 -12.93 -6.80
N LYS A 170 -2.58 -13.07 -5.54
CA LYS A 170 -2.53 -11.97 -4.55
C LYS A 170 -1.72 -10.78 -5.06
N ALA A 171 -0.60 -11.06 -5.71
CA ALA A 171 0.23 -10.07 -6.39
C ALA A 171 -0.54 -9.19 -7.36
N ARG A 172 -1.23 -9.84 -8.30
CA ARG A 172 -1.96 -9.16 -9.35
C ARG A 172 -3.18 -8.43 -8.78
N LYS A 173 -3.81 -9.00 -7.76
CA LYS A 173 -4.92 -8.38 -7.03
C LYS A 173 -4.49 -7.09 -6.35
N LEU A 174 -3.46 -7.12 -5.50
CA LEU A 174 -2.93 -5.91 -4.85
C LEU A 174 -2.58 -4.82 -5.87
N LYS A 175 -1.89 -5.19 -6.96
CA LYS A 175 -1.55 -4.22 -8.01
C LYS A 175 -2.80 -3.62 -8.65
N HIS A 176 -3.81 -4.44 -8.93
CA HIS A 176 -5.07 -3.97 -9.51
C HIS A 176 -5.79 -3.02 -8.57
N ASP A 177 -5.93 -3.39 -7.30
CA ASP A 177 -6.62 -2.61 -6.28
C ASP A 177 -5.92 -1.25 -6.07
N VAL A 178 -4.59 -1.23 -6.02
CA VAL A 178 -3.81 0.03 -5.96
C VAL A 178 -4.01 0.90 -7.20
N ILE A 179 -4.06 0.32 -8.41
CA ILE A 179 -4.28 1.09 -9.65
C ILE A 179 -5.69 1.70 -9.68
N ALA A 180 -6.69 0.97 -9.18
CA ALA A 180 -8.06 1.45 -9.03
C ALA A 180 -8.11 2.61 -8.02
N ALA A 181 -7.56 2.42 -6.81
CA ALA A 181 -7.55 3.45 -5.77
C ALA A 181 -6.79 4.73 -6.19
N ILE A 182 -5.72 4.62 -6.98
CA ILE A 182 -5.06 5.81 -7.57
C ILE A 182 -5.95 6.46 -8.64
N GLY A 183 -6.75 5.68 -9.37
CA GLY A 183 -7.77 6.20 -10.28
C GLY A 183 -8.81 7.04 -9.54
N ASP A 184 -9.34 6.51 -8.43
CA ASP A 184 -10.30 7.22 -7.58
C ASP A 184 -9.70 8.54 -7.04
N LEU A 185 -8.42 8.52 -6.62
CA LEU A 185 -7.70 9.73 -6.22
C LEU A 185 -7.60 10.76 -7.35
N ILE A 186 -7.45 10.35 -8.61
CA ILE A 186 -7.42 11.27 -9.75
C ILE A 186 -8.79 11.91 -9.96
N GLU A 187 -9.87 11.12 -9.89
CA GLU A 187 -11.24 11.62 -10.01
C GLU A 187 -11.59 12.57 -8.85
N GLU A 188 -11.14 12.26 -7.63
CA GLU A 188 -11.28 13.14 -6.47
C GLU A 188 -10.57 14.50 -6.68
N ILE A 189 -9.37 14.48 -7.25
CA ILE A 189 -8.65 15.73 -7.59
C ILE A 189 -9.44 16.55 -8.61
N ASP A 190 -9.96 15.93 -9.67
CA ASP A 190 -10.69 16.63 -10.74
C ASP A 190 -12.04 17.20 -10.26
N THR A 191 -12.68 16.59 -9.26
CA THR A 191 -14.01 16.98 -8.74
C THR A 191 -13.97 17.85 -7.48
N CYS A 192 -12.79 18.23 -6.98
CA CYS A 192 -12.67 18.92 -5.69
C CYS A 192 -13.37 20.29 -5.66
N TYR A 193 -13.41 21.00 -6.79
CA TYR A 193 -14.04 22.32 -6.87
C TYR A 193 -15.56 22.26 -6.78
N ASP A 194 -16.18 21.20 -7.31
CA ASP A 194 -17.63 21.03 -7.29
C ASP A 194 -18.11 20.90 -5.84
N GLN A 195 -17.45 20.04 -5.06
CA GLN A 195 -17.75 19.83 -3.63
C GLN A 195 -17.61 21.11 -2.79
N ILE A 196 -16.57 21.91 -3.04
CA ILE A 196 -16.36 23.18 -2.33
C ILE A 196 -17.41 24.21 -2.75
N SER A 197 -17.75 24.27 -4.04
CA SER A 197 -18.71 25.25 -4.56
C SER A 197 -20.13 25.01 -4.04
N GLU A 198 -20.52 23.75 -3.84
CA GLU A 198 -21.81 23.36 -3.27
C GLU A 198 -21.95 23.87 -1.83
N GLN A 199 -20.90 23.72 -1.01
CA GLN A 199 -20.89 24.20 0.38
C GLN A 199 -20.76 25.72 0.51
N ALA A 200 -20.15 26.40 -0.47
CA ALA A 200 -19.91 27.83 -0.41
C ALA A 200 -21.20 28.67 -0.33
N VAL A 201 -22.31 28.17 -0.88
CA VAL A 201 -23.63 28.84 -0.88
C VAL A 201 -24.17 29.03 0.54
N GLU A 202 -23.81 28.15 1.48
CA GLU A 202 -24.23 28.26 2.88
C GLU A 202 -23.52 29.38 3.65
N HIS A 203 -22.39 29.86 3.13
CA HIS A 203 -21.51 30.80 3.84
C HIS A 203 -21.36 32.16 3.14
N ILE A 204 -21.65 32.26 1.84
CA ILE A 204 -21.51 33.50 1.07
C ILE A 204 -22.89 34.11 0.79
N HIS A 205 -23.21 35.19 1.51
CA HIS A 205 -24.49 35.90 1.37
C HIS A 205 -24.33 37.27 0.68
N GLN A 206 -25.36 37.68 -0.08
CA GLN A 206 -25.45 39.04 -0.62
C GLN A 206 -25.65 40.04 0.53
N LYS A 207 -24.91 41.15 0.50
CA LYS A 207 -25.06 42.27 1.44
C LYS A 207 -26.28 43.13 1.13
#